data_AF-A0A2M7FMT1-F1
#
_entry.id   AF-A0A2M7FMT1-F1
#
_cell.length_a   1.000
_cell.length_b   1.000
_cell.length_c   1.000
_cell.angle_alpha   90.00
_cell.angle_beta   90.00
_cell.angle_gamma   90.00
#
_symmetry.space_group_name_H-M   'P 1'
#
loop_
_entity.id
_entity.type
_entity.pdbx_description
1 polymer ?
#
loop_
_entity_poly.entity_id
_entity_poly.type
_entity_poly.pdbx_seq_one_letter_code
_entity_poly.pdbx_strand_id
1 'polypeptide(L)'
;FTNSDIWGGSTRSWTKRVRDTSGDVGGWGDLLSKAYDKDSPCMYAAQGWRSEYGKSAWLKSTEIADIVNVLMLAKKDSSTQSHLSQIDKPNPDGTDTWDASRVKTELQSRGGNPIDSISSISVNADFGVGKTTNITINGQAFSANEFVDYFNLRAPANIQIVGPLFNIERK
;
A
#
# COMPACT_ATOMS: atom_id res chain seq x y z
N PHE A 1 22.66 -0.41 -2.82
CA PHE A 1 21.75 -1.09 -3.75
C PHE A 1 22.22 -0.83 -5.14
N THR A 2 22.47 -1.89 -5.91
CA THR A 2 22.45 -1.79 -7.36
C THR A 2 20.99 -1.71 -7.80
N ASN A 3 20.72 -1.24 -9.02
CA ASN A 3 19.35 -1.21 -9.54
C ASN A 3 18.65 -2.57 -9.49
N SER A 4 19.43 -3.66 -9.58
CA SER A 4 18.96 -5.03 -9.48
C SER A 4 18.29 -5.35 -8.13
N ASP A 5 18.70 -4.70 -7.05
CA ASP A 5 18.16 -4.95 -5.70
C ASP A 5 16.75 -4.36 -5.51
N ILE A 6 16.40 -3.35 -6.31
CA ILE A 6 15.12 -2.61 -6.19
C ILE A 6 14.13 -3.03 -7.29
N TRP A 7 14.55 -3.08 -8.56
CA TRP A 7 13.66 -3.38 -9.70
C TRP A 7 14.21 -4.44 -10.66
N GLY A 8 15.27 -5.16 -10.29
CA GLY A 8 15.85 -6.23 -11.10
C GLY A 8 16.63 -5.73 -12.33
N GLY A 9 17.06 -6.68 -13.18
CA GLY A 9 17.79 -6.42 -14.42
C GLY A 9 19.30 -6.33 -14.26
N SER A 10 20.00 -6.02 -15.36
CA SER A 10 21.46 -5.90 -15.39
C SER A 10 21.93 -4.71 -14.55
N THR A 11 23.01 -4.90 -13.81
CA THR A 11 23.59 -3.85 -12.96
C THR A 11 24.05 -2.67 -13.82
N ARG A 12 23.59 -1.47 -13.48
CA ARG A 12 23.99 -0.21 -14.11
C ARG A 12 25.00 0.49 -13.20
N SER A 13 26.16 0.85 -13.76
CA SER A 13 27.28 1.49 -13.05
C SER A 13 26.94 2.87 -12.46
N TRP A 14 25.87 3.50 -12.91
CA TRP A 14 25.47 4.85 -12.52
C TRP A 14 24.36 4.90 -11.47
N THR A 15 23.74 3.77 -11.11
CA THR A 15 22.78 3.72 -10.00
C THR A 15 23.57 3.65 -8.69
N LYS A 16 23.83 4.81 -8.08
CA LYS A 16 24.60 4.93 -6.84
C LYS A 16 23.70 4.89 -5.62
N ARG A 17 24.27 4.46 -4.48
CA ARG A 17 23.65 4.32 -3.16
C ARG A 17 23.26 5.68 -2.57
N VAL A 18 22.26 6.36 -3.13
CA VAL A 18 21.71 7.58 -2.53
C VAL A 18 20.83 7.16 -1.36
N ARG A 19 21.19 7.64 -0.17
CA ARG A 19 20.36 7.54 1.02
C ARG A 19 20.08 8.96 1.48
N ASP A 20 18.82 9.24 1.78
CA ASP A 20 18.40 10.53 2.32
C ASP A 20 18.48 10.53 3.85
N THR A 21 19.62 10.07 4.37
CA THR A 21 19.87 9.96 5.82
C THR A 21 21.33 10.27 6.13
N SER A 22 21.56 10.84 7.32
CA SER A 22 22.89 11.19 7.84
C SER A 22 23.68 9.99 8.42
N GLY A 23 23.24 8.75 8.15
CA GLY A 23 23.88 7.53 8.65
C GLY A 23 23.10 6.26 8.31
N ASP A 24 23.57 5.12 8.82
CA ASP A 24 22.89 3.82 8.66
C ASP A 24 21.57 3.77 9.44
N VAL A 25 20.60 3.06 8.86
CA VAL A 25 19.23 2.92 9.39
C VAL A 25 18.99 1.45 9.74
N GLY A 26 18.76 1.16 11.02
CA GLY A 26 18.40 -0.19 11.48
C GLY A 26 16.91 -0.41 11.76
N GLY A 27 16.09 0.64 11.64
CA GLY A 27 14.69 0.62 12.00
C GLY A 27 13.96 1.92 11.67
N TRP A 28 12.64 1.94 11.85
CA TRP A 28 11.82 3.13 11.60
C TRP A 28 12.19 4.33 12.48
N GLY A 29 12.56 4.10 13.74
CA GLY A 29 13.02 5.18 14.63
C GLY A 29 14.34 5.81 14.17
N ASP A 30 15.26 4.98 13.66
CA ASP A 30 16.49 5.47 13.03
C ASP A 30 16.20 6.27 11.77
N LEU A 31 15.28 5.80 10.92
CA LEU A 31 14.87 6.51 9.71
C LEU A 31 14.33 7.90 10.04
N LEU A 32 13.39 7.97 10.99
CA LEU A 32 12.73 9.22 11.38
C LEU A 32 13.69 10.20 12.09
N SER A 33 14.72 9.70 12.77
CA SER A 33 15.70 10.57 13.46
C SER A 33 16.88 11.00 12.59
N LYS A 34 17.26 10.20 11.59
CA LYS A 34 18.46 10.42 10.77
C LYS A 34 18.15 10.99 9.38
N ALA A 35 16.89 11.00 8.95
CA ALA A 35 16.48 11.61 7.68
C ALA A 35 16.87 13.10 7.64
N TYR A 36 17.41 13.57 6.51
CA TYR A 36 17.81 14.97 6.37
C TYR A 36 16.60 15.91 6.47
N ASP A 37 15.48 15.51 5.89
CA ASP A 37 14.22 16.25 5.90
C ASP A 37 13.24 15.75 6.99
N LYS A 38 13.74 15.23 8.12
CA LYS A 38 12.92 14.69 9.21
C LYS A 38 11.88 15.67 9.80
N ASP A 39 12.14 16.97 9.69
CA ASP A 39 11.26 18.05 10.17
C ASP A 39 10.37 18.59 9.03
N SER A 40 10.52 18.06 7.81
CA SER A 40 9.76 18.51 6.66
C SER A 40 8.29 18.11 6.80
N PRO A 41 7.35 19.02 6.50
CA PRO A 41 5.95 18.67 6.35
C PRO A 41 5.73 17.54 5.33
N CYS A 42 6.61 17.38 4.33
CA CYS A 42 6.46 16.33 3.32
C CYS A 42 6.52 14.91 3.89
N MET A 43 7.23 14.71 5.02
CA MET A 43 7.37 13.40 5.66
C MET A 43 6.10 12.95 6.39
N TYR A 44 5.26 13.92 6.79
CA TYR A 44 4.02 13.68 7.54
C TYR A 44 2.75 14.15 6.80
N ALA A 45 2.91 14.79 5.65
CA ALA A 45 1.80 15.29 4.86
C ALA A 45 1.12 14.14 4.11
N ALA A 46 -0.22 14.21 4.05
CA ALA A 46 -0.98 13.45 3.06
C ALA A 46 -0.61 14.00 1.68
N GLN A 47 0.35 13.37 1.00
CA GLN A 47 0.68 13.73 -0.38
C GLN A 47 -0.44 13.25 -1.30
N GLY A 48 -1.40 14.13 -1.56
CA GLY A 48 -2.51 13.88 -2.47
C GLY A 48 -3.76 14.68 -2.09
N TRP A 49 -4.78 14.56 -2.92
CA TRP A 49 -5.99 15.35 -2.80
C TRP A 49 -7.23 14.51 -3.08
N ARG A 50 -8.25 14.62 -2.22
CA ARG A 50 -9.61 14.11 -2.42
C ARG A 50 -10.59 15.28 -2.39
N SER A 51 -11.77 15.14 -2.98
CA SER A 51 -12.83 16.16 -2.84
C SER A 51 -13.40 16.20 -1.41
N GLU A 52 -13.41 15.05 -0.73
CA GLU A 52 -13.93 14.85 0.61
C GLU A 52 -12.84 14.99 1.70
N TYR A 53 -13.22 14.85 2.97
CA TYR A 53 -12.31 14.72 4.13
C TYR A 53 -11.27 15.83 4.28
N GLY A 54 -11.70 17.09 4.12
CA GLY A 54 -10.80 18.24 4.22
C GLY A 54 -9.69 18.23 3.18
N LYS A 55 -9.93 17.54 2.06
CA LYS A 55 -9.00 17.38 0.93
C LYS A 55 -7.77 16.55 1.24
N SER A 56 -7.84 15.71 2.26
CA SER A 56 -6.77 14.79 2.63
C SER A 56 -6.74 13.54 1.76
N ALA A 57 -5.55 13.06 1.40
CA ALA A 57 -5.35 11.73 0.82
C ALA A 57 -5.31 10.60 1.86
N TRP A 58 -5.42 10.91 3.16
CA TRP A 58 -5.47 9.87 4.18
C TRP A 58 -6.76 9.05 4.06
N LEU A 59 -6.63 7.72 4.17
CA LEU A 59 -7.75 6.80 4.22
C LEU A 59 -8.33 6.71 5.63
N LYS A 60 -9.65 6.51 5.72
CA LYS A 60 -10.28 6.14 7.00
C LYS A 60 -9.92 4.72 7.40
N SER A 61 -10.02 4.43 8.69
CA SER A 61 -9.87 3.07 9.21
C SER A 61 -10.81 2.06 8.50
N THR A 62 -12.04 2.47 8.18
CA THR A 62 -13.01 1.63 7.45
C THR A 62 -12.61 1.39 5.99
N GLU A 63 -11.95 2.35 5.34
CA GLU A 63 -11.48 2.21 3.95
C GLU A 63 -10.28 1.25 3.90
N ILE A 64 -9.36 1.33 4.87
CA ILE A 64 -8.26 0.37 4.99
C ILE A 64 -8.80 -1.04 5.33
N ALA A 65 -9.79 -1.14 6.22
CA ALA A 65 -10.43 -2.43 6.53
C ALA A 65 -11.04 -3.09 5.29
N ASP A 66 -11.69 -2.31 4.43
CA ASP A 66 -12.25 -2.80 3.17
C ASP A 66 -11.16 -3.33 2.22
N ILE A 67 -10.06 -2.59 2.04
CA ILE A 67 -8.90 -3.05 1.23
C ILE A 67 -8.37 -4.39 1.75
N VAL A 68 -8.23 -4.54 3.06
CA VAL A 68 -7.73 -5.78 3.68
C VAL A 68 -8.72 -6.92 3.50
N ASN A 69 -10.03 -6.67 3.66
CA ASN A 69 -11.06 -7.67 3.42
C ASN A 69 -11.09 -8.14 1.95
N VAL A 70 -10.91 -7.21 1.00
CA VAL A 70 -10.77 -7.50 -0.42
C VAL A 70 -9.58 -8.42 -0.69
N LEU A 71 -8.41 -8.08 -0.13
CA LEU A 71 -7.21 -8.91 -0.25
C LEU A 71 -7.44 -10.31 0.34
N MET A 72 -8.04 -10.40 1.53
CA MET A 72 -8.34 -11.67 2.19
C MET A 72 -9.33 -12.51 1.38
N LEU A 73 -10.34 -11.88 0.78
CA LEU A 73 -11.33 -12.54 -0.06
C LEU A 73 -10.70 -13.08 -1.34
N ALA A 74 -9.90 -12.27 -2.03
CA ALA A 74 -9.23 -12.68 -3.26
C ALA A 74 -8.21 -13.82 -3.04
N LYS A 75 -7.56 -13.86 -1.87
CA LYS A 75 -6.69 -14.98 -1.48
C LYS A 75 -7.46 -16.26 -1.19
N LYS A 76 -8.70 -16.15 -0.71
CA LYS A 76 -9.55 -17.31 -0.45
C LYS A 76 -10.26 -17.81 -1.70
N ASP A 77 -10.67 -16.90 -2.57
CA ASP A 77 -11.38 -17.19 -3.80
C ASP A 77 -11.03 -16.16 -4.87
N SER A 78 -10.08 -16.53 -5.73
CA SER A 78 -9.62 -15.67 -6.82
C SER A 78 -10.68 -15.44 -7.90
N SER A 79 -11.76 -16.24 -7.94
CA SER A 79 -12.85 -16.05 -8.91
C SER A 79 -13.65 -14.77 -8.65
N THR A 80 -13.51 -14.19 -7.45
CA THR A 80 -14.22 -12.95 -7.06
C THR A 80 -13.54 -11.67 -7.55
N GLN A 81 -12.31 -11.75 -8.08
CA GLN A 81 -11.46 -10.58 -8.37
C GLN A 81 -12.13 -9.52 -9.25
N SER A 82 -12.92 -9.93 -10.25
CA SER A 82 -13.62 -9.01 -11.16
C SER A 82 -14.58 -8.07 -10.44
N HIS A 83 -15.00 -8.39 -9.22
CA HIS A 83 -15.91 -7.57 -8.42
C HIS A 83 -15.21 -6.64 -7.41
N LEU A 84 -13.89 -6.72 -7.28
CA LEU A 84 -13.14 -6.11 -6.17
C LEU A 84 -12.46 -4.78 -6.54
N SER A 85 -12.79 -4.20 -7.69
CA SER A 85 -12.27 -2.88 -8.10
C SER A 85 -12.73 -1.77 -7.14
N GLN A 86 -12.15 -0.58 -7.28
CA GLN A 86 -12.59 0.63 -6.57
C GLN A 86 -14.11 0.90 -6.75
N ILE A 87 -14.74 1.40 -5.69
CA ILE A 87 -16.20 1.63 -5.64
C ILE A 87 -16.65 2.96 -6.28
N ASP A 88 -15.72 3.89 -6.47
CA ASP A 88 -15.98 5.25 -6.92
C ASP A 88 -15.75 5.45 -8.43
N LYS A 89 -15.41 4.39 -9.14
CA LYS A 89 -15.29 4.38 -10.61
C LYS A 89 -16.02 3.18 -11.21
N PRO A 90 -16.41 3.26 -12.50
CA PRO A 90 -16.91 2.10 -13.22
C PRO A 90 -15.92 0.94 -13.15
N ASN A 91 -16.45 -0.28 -12.98
CA ASN A 91 -15.65 -1.48 -12.95
C ASN A 91 -14.97 -1.69 -14.32
N PRO A 92 -13.63 -1.82 -14.38
CA PRO A 92 -12.92 -2.01 -15.64
C PRO A 92 -13.27 -3.32 -16.35
N ASP A 93 -13.72 -4.33 -15.61
CA ASP A 93 -14.10 -5.64 -16.15
C ASP A 93 -15.57 -5.68 -16.63
N GLY A 94 -16.30 -4.56 -16.55
CA GLY A 94 -17.69 -4.46 -17.01
C GLY A 94 -18.69 -5.24 -16.15
N THR A 95 -18.31 -5.63 -14.93
CA THR A 95 -19.17 -6.33 -13.96
C THR A 95 -19.62 -5.41 -12.81
N ASP A 96 -20.44 -5.91 -11.89
CA ASP A 96 -20.75 -5.18 -10.67
C ASP A 96 -19.53 -5.10 -9.75
N THR A 97 -19.33 -3.94 -9.12
CA THR A 97 -18.36 -3.79 -8.03
C THR A 97 -19.04 -4.06 -6.70
N TRP A 98 -18.46 -4.94 -5.88
CA TRP A 98 -19.00 -5.23 -4.55
C TRP A 98 -18.65 -4.12 -3.56
N ASP A 99 -19.65 -3.67 -2.81
CA ASP A 99 -19.43 -2.77 -1.68
C ASP A 99 -18.77 -3.49 -0.50
N ALA A 100 -18.34 -2.72 0.50
CA ALA A 100 -17.67 -3.26 1.68
C ALA A 100 -18.54 -4.26 2.46
N SER A 101 -19.87 -4.08 2.50
CA SER A 101 -20.77 -4.99 3.20
C SER A 101 -20.84 -6.34 2.50
N ARG A 102 -20.94 -6.35 1.17
CA ARG A 102 -20.95 -7.57 0.36
C ARG A 102 -19.61 -8.29 0.43
N VAL A 103 -18.48 -7.58 0.33
CA VAL A 103 -17.14 -8.17 0.50
C VAL A 103 -17.03 -8.91 1.84
N LYS A 104 -17.52 -8.32 2.94
CA LYS A 104 -17.52 -8.97 4.26
C LYS A 104 -18.38 -10.24 4.28
N THR A 105 -19.59 -10.18 3.72
CA THR A 105 -20.49 -11.35 3.64
C THR A 105 -19.87 -12.48 2.81
N GLU A 106 -19.29 -12.16 1.66
CA GLU A 106 -18.64 -13.13 0.76
C GLU A 106 -17.36 -13.72 1.38
N LEU A 107 -16.64 -12.93 2.18
CA LEU A 107 -15.50 -13.39 2.95
C LEU A 107 -15.92 -14.34 4.08
N GLN A 108 -17.00 -14.02 4.80
CA GLN A 108 -17.57 -14.89 5.85
C GLN A 108 -18.08 -16.21 5.29
N SER A 109 -18.81 -16.19 4.17
CA SER A 109 -19.34 -17.41 3.54
C SER A 109 -18.23 -18.37 3.09
N ARG A 110 -17.01 -17.85 2.87
CA ARG A 110 -15.78 -18.61 2.54
C ARG A 110 -14.90 -18.90 3.76
N GLY A 111 -15.46 -18.83 4.97
CA GLY A 111 -14.77 -19.11 6.23
C GLY A 111 -13.64 -18.13 6.54
N GLY A 112 -13.75 -16.89 6.08
CA GLY A 112 -12.88 -15.78 6.49
C GLY A 112 -13.46 -14.99 7.64
N ASN A 113 -12.59 -14.23 8.30
CA ASN A 113 -12.96 -13.35 9.41
C ASN A 113 -12.77 -11.91 8.95
N PRO A 114 -13.83 -11.21 8.52
CA PRO A 114 -13.70 -9.84 8.08
C PRO A 114 -13.31 -8.91 9.23
N ILE A 115 -12.64 -7.83 8.85
CA ILE A 115 -12.22 -6.77 9.75
C ILE A 115 -13.21 -5.60 9.60
N ASP A 116 -13.79 -5.15 10.71
CA ASP A 116 -14.67 -3.96 10.72
C ASP A 116 -13.90 -2.65 10.96
N SER A 117 -12.79 -2.72 11.69
CA SER A 117 -11.96 -1.56 11.98
C SER A 117 -10.50 -1.96 12.18
N ILE A 118 -9.60 -1.01 11.89
CA ILE A 118 -8.16 -1.20 12.05
C ILE A 118 -7.76 -0.72 13.44
N SER A 119 -7.21 -1.63 14.25
CA SER A 119 -6.71 -1.33 15.59
C SER A 119 -5.19 -1.38 15.68
N SER A 120 -4.52 -2.05 14.73
CA SER A 120 -3.07 -2.14 14.69
C SER A 120 -2.55 -2.32 13.26
N ILE A 121 -1.43 -1.65 12.98
CA ILE A 121 -0.64 -1.82 11.76
C ILE A 121 0.83 -1.92 12.17
N SER A 122 1.52 -2.93 11.65
CA SER A 122 2.98 -3.07 11.75
C SER A 122 3.56 -3.28 10.36
N VAL A 123 4.67 -2.61 10.07
CA VAL A 123 5.36 -2.68 8.77
C VAL A 123 6.77 -3.17 9.01
N ASN A 124 7.13 -4.28 8.37
CA ASN A 124 8.47 -4.82 8.37
C ASN A 124 9.17 -4.44 7.08
N ALA A 125 10.43 -4.05 7.18
CA ALA A 125 11.25 -3.68 6.04
C ALA A 125 12.65 -4.29 6.17
N ASP A 126 13.21 -4.64 5.02
CA ASP A 126 14.64 -4.84 4.88
C ASP A 126 15.29 -3.46 4.75
N PHE A 127 15.71 -2.90 5.89
CA PHE A 127 16.46 -1.64 5.95
C PHE A 127 17.84 -1.76 5.30
N GLY A 128 18.32 -3.00 5.15
CA GLY A 128 19.51 -3.34 4.41
C GLY A 128 19.36 -3.04 2.93
N VAL A 129 18.16 -3.01 2.34
CA VAL A 129 17.90 -2.59 0.93
C VAL A 129 16.85 -1.48 0.74
N GLY A 130 16.21 -1.03 1.82
CA GLY A 130 15.17 0.00 1.80
C GLY A 130 13.82 -0.49 1.26
N LYS A 131 13.46 -1.76 1.48
CA LYS A 131 12.25 -2.37 0.92
C LYS A 131 11.33 -2.92 2.00
N THR A 132 10.06 -2.53 1.96
CA THR A 132 9.02 -3.16 2.78
C THR A 132 8.88 -4.64 2.39
N THR A 133 8.88 -5.53 3.37
CA THR A 133 8.75 -6.97 3.16
C THR A 133 7.34 -7.45 3.47
N ASN A 134 6.84 -7.11 4.66
CA ASN A 134 5.54 -7.54 5.13
C ASN A 134 4.80 -6.42 5.86
N ILE A 135 3.48 -6.47 5.73
CA ILE A 135 2.55 -5.57 6.43
C ILE A 135 1.63 -6.46 7.25
N THR A 136 1.52 -6.18 8.54
CA THR A 136 0.64 -6.89 9.47
C THR A 136 -0.45 -5.95 9.95
N ILE A 137 -1.70 -6.33 9.74
CA ILE A 137 -2.87 -5.52 10.09
C ILE A 137 -3.80 -6.38 10.94
N ASN A 138 -4.09 -5.94 12.16
CA ASN A 138 -4.89 -6.70 13.14
C ASN A 138 -4.45 -8.18 13.27
N GLY A 139 -3.14 -8.42 13.23
CA GLY A 139 -2.55 -9.77 13.30
C GLY A 139 -2.54 -10.56 11.99
N GLN A 140 -3.13 -10.05 10.91
CA GLN A 140 -3.06 -10.66 9.57
C GLN A 140 -1.84 -10.15 8.81
N ALA A 141 -0.97 -11.05 8.37
CA ALA A 141 0.26 -10.72 7.66
C ALA A 141 0.11 -10.89 6.14
N PHE A 142 0.57 -9.89 5.40
CA PHE A 142 0.58 -9.86 3.93
C PHE A 142 1.98 -9.50 3.44
N SER A 143 2.38 -10.00 2.27
CA SER A 143 3.58 -9.47 1.62
C SER A 143 3.31 -8.03 1.16
N ALA A 144 4.37 -7.22 1.09
CA ALA A 144 4.26 -5.84 0.65
C ALA A 144 3.67 -5.72 -0.77
N ASN A 145 4.05 -6.64 -1.67
CA ASN A 145 3.56 -6.65 -3.05
C ASN A 145 2.06 -6.96 -3.10
N GLU A 146 1.59 -8.01 -2.42
CA GLU A 146 0.16 -8.33 -2.35
C GLU A 146 -0.64 -7.14 -1.81
N PHE A 147 -0.15 -6.50 -0.74
CA PHE A 147 -0.83 -5.34 -0.18
C PHE A 147 -0.91 -4.19 -1.20
N VAL A 148 0.18 -3.87 -1.90
CA VAL A 148 0.20 -2.81 -2.92
C VAL A 148 -0.76 -3.11 -4.06
N ASP A 149 -0.81 -4.36 -4.55
CA ASP A 149 -1.69 -4.74 -5.65
C ASP A 149 -3.17 -4.51 -5.30
N TYR A 150 -3.60 -5.00 -4.13
CA TYR A 150 -5.00 -4.83 -3.71
C TYR A 150 -5.30 -3.42 -3.18
N PHE A 151 -4.30 -2.71 -2.62
CA PHE A 151 -4.43 -1.30 -2.30
C PHE A 151 -4.71 -0.51 -3.57
N ASN A 152 -3.92 -0.69 -4.63
CA ASN A 152 -4.10 0.03 -5.89
C ASN A 152 -5.37 -0.38 -6.64
N LEU A 153 -5.83 -1.63 -6.46
CA LEU A 153 -7.09 -2.11 -7.01
C LEU A 153 -8.31 -1.45 -6.35
N ARG A 154 -8.27 -1.28 -5.02
CA ARG A 154 -9.46 -0.99 -4.21
C ARG A 154 -9.50 0.40 -3.59
N ALA A 155 -8.36 1.05 -3.37
CA ALA A 155 -8.31 2.36 -2.75
C ALA A 155 -9.16 3.37 -3.55
N PRO A 156 -9.99 4.18 -2.86
CA PRO A 156 -10.81 5.17 -3.53
C PRO A 156 -9.96 6.31 -4.11
N ALA A 157 -10.53 7.03 -5.06
CA ALA A 157 -9.92 8.10 -5.83
C ALA A 157 -8.72 7.60 -6.67
N ASN A 158 -7.76 8.49 -6.97
CA ASN A 158 -6.50 8.13 -7.63
C ASN A 158 -5.38 7.93 -6.60
N ILE A 159 -5.72 7.44 -5.41
CA ILE A 159 -4.73 7.14 -4.37
C ILE A 159 -4.10 5.80 -4.74
N GLN A 160 -2.87 5.86 -5.24
CA GLN A 160 -2.14 4.69 -5.66
C GLN A 160 -0.73 4.74 -5.08
N ILE A 161 -0.27 3.60 -4.60
CA ILE A 161 1.14 3.34 -4.34
C ILE A 161 1.75 2.99 -5.69
N VAL A 162 2.16 4.02 -6.43
CA VAL A 162 2.90 3.84 -7.68
C VAL A 162 4.29 3.29 -7.40
N GLY A 163 4.80 2.50 -8.35
CA GLY A 163 5.98 1.64 -8.21
C GLY A 163 7.29 2.34 -7.78
N PRO A 164 8.40 1.58 -7.75
CA PRO A 164 9.57 1.90 -6.91
C PRO A 164 10.30 3.22 -7.20
N LEU A 165 10.06 3.90 -8.32
CA LEU A 165 10.42 5.31 -8.53
C LEU A 165 9.47 5.94 -9.56
N PHE A 166 8.91 7.12 -9.22
CA PHE A 166 8.25 7.99 -10.19
C PHE A 166 9.29 8.46 -11.22
N ASN A 167 9.00 8.30 -12.51
CA ASN A 167 9.88 8.80 -13.57
C ASN A 167 9.71 10.32 -13.69
N ILE A 168 10.59 11.06 -13.02
CA ILE A 168 10.66 12.53 -13.03
C ILE A 168 11.08 13.09 -14.41
N GLU A 169 11.54 12.26 -15.34
CA GLU A 169 12.03 12.70 -16.66
C GLU A 169 10.94 12.85 -17.73
N ARG A 170 9.66 12.64 -17.41
CA ARG A 170 8.56 12.98 -18.34
C ARG A 170 7.73 14.12 -17.77
N LYS A 171 8.09 15.34 -18.20
CA LYS A 171 7.16 16.46 -18.33
C LYS A 171 6.44 16.38 -19.68
#